data_AF-A0A8D2KZS2-F1
#
_entry.id   AF-A0A8D2KZS2-F1
#
_cell.length_a   1.000
_cell.length_b   1.000
_cell.length_c   1.000
_cell.angle_alpha   90.00
_cell.angle_beta   90.00
_cell.angle_gamma   90.00
#
_symmetry.space_group_name_H-M   'P 1'
#
loop_
_entity.id
_entity.type
_entity.pdbx_description
1 polymer ?
#
loop_
_entity_poly.entity_id
_entity_poly.type
_entity_poly.pdbx_seq_one_letter_code
_entity_poly.pdbx_strand_id
1 'polypeptide(L)'
;NLEQRPKPPCEQPSSSLCRTLTVGLRLFCPDSSTSPSFYFILLLLFHQPPILSAPGLWSLEYKRTLTNPLCISASHGHTACLRHLLFRRADPNAAPGGRSALHEACTGGHTDCAELLLEHKANPNLLDEDGHAPLHLCTSQNTLGCAKALVRFGALVNLPSEESQDTPIHLAAKHGLYEHVHLYLRYGATVDKKNSLEETALSVACGEAKKVEDQERYLQVCKLLLTYGAEVNTVDEEVKTPLHKASRNAHHGLVQLLLQWKADVNAIDYNGAYPMSSILQAAAFKQEMRPYLTVQTLLNHGSQKIWPTAFVKVLKSCASVPEIIEILSNSYSHLPISEKWVEVIPKEEFQKHLPFYESFFRQTYTVRHLQHLCRCAIRRRLGDRCHFLIPCLPVPQSLKNYLLLDPEGVLL
;
A
#
# COMPACT_ATOMS: atom_id res chain seq x y z
N ASN A 1 -1.03 -24.70 83.24
CA ASN A 1 0.40 -24.89 82.91
C ASN A 1 0.62 -24.28 81.53
N LEU A 2 1.11 -23.04 81.36
CA LEU A 2 2.49 -22.56 81.63
C LEU A 2 3.48 -23.62 81.11
N GLU A 3 4.36 -23.44 80.11
CA GLU A 3 5.33 -22.36 79.75
C GLU A 3 5.65 -22.47 78.21
N GLN A 4 5.90 -21.42 77.39
CA GLN A 4 7.13 -20.60 77.19
C GLN A 4 8.42 -21.45 77.07
N ARG A 5 9.33 -21.40 76.07
CA ARG A 5 9.89 -20.43 75.07
C ARG A 5 10.90 -21.24 74.16
N PRO A 6 11.84 -20.66 73.37
CA PRO A 6 11.72 -20.02 72.04
C PRO A 6 12.68 -20.61 70.95
N LYS A 7 12.55 -20.18 69.69
CA LYS A 7 13.51 -20.44 68.58
C LYS A 7 14.56 -19.31 68.47
N PRO A 8 15.83 -19.59 68.11
CA PRO A 8 16.88 -18.57 67.87
C PRO A 8 16.85 -18.00 66.42
N PRO A 9 17.58 -16.90 66.14
CA PRO A 9 17.18 -15.84 65.21
C PRO A 9 17.79 -15.89 63.79
N CYS A 10 17.22 -15.05 62.93
CA CYS A 10 17.72 -14.69 61.61
C CYS A 10 19.07 -13.95 61.68
N GLU A 11 20.01 -14.34 60.82
CA GLU A 11 21.17 -13.54 60.44
C GLU A 11 21.14 -13.29 58.93
N GLN A 12 21.18 -12.03 58.53
CA GLN A 12 21.65 -11.61 57.21
C GLN A 12 23.18 -11.70 57.19
N PRO A 13 23.79 -11.81 55.99
CA PRO A 13 24.97 -11.01 55.74
C PRO A 13 24.81 -10.09 54.52
N SER A 14 25.46 -8.95 54.73
CA SER A 14 25.65 -7.79 53.90
C SER A 14 26.32 -8.02 52.54
N SER A 15 26.02 -7.08 51.65
CA SER A 15 26.71 -6.69 50.42
C SER A 15 28.24 -6.86 50.43
N SER A 16 28.79 -7.59 49.45
CA SER A 16 29.96 -7.14 48.70
C SER A 16 30.28 -8.07 47.51
N LEU A 17 30.71 -7.43 46.42
CA LEU A 17 31.52 -7.94 45.31
C LEU A 17 30.84 -8.71 44.18
N CYS A 18 30.25 -7.91 43.27
CA CYS A 18 30.40 -8.08 41.83
C CYS A 18 31.77 -8.67 41.46
N ARG A 19 31.79 -9.91 40.97
CA ARG A 19 32.89 -10.45 40.18
C ARG A 19 32.44 -10.50 38.73
N THR A 20 32.70 -9.41 38.03
CA THR A 20 32.67 -9.35 36.56
C THR A 20 33.80 -10.24 36.04
N LEU A 21 33.45 -11.29 35.32
CA LEU A 21 34.41 -12.17 34.62
C LEU A 21 34.95 -11.42 33.41
N THR A 22 36.10 -10.79 33.59
CA THR A 22 36.95 -10.25 32.53
C THR A 22 37.66 -11.41 31.84
N VAL A 23 37.22 -11.79 30.64
CA VAL A 23 37.98 -12.71 29.76
C VAL A 23 38.29 -12.00 28.44
N GLY A 24 39.51 -11.46 28.42
CA GLY A 24 40.42 -11.11 27.32
C GLY A 24 39.90 -10.92 25.89
N LEU A 25 40.13 -9.70 25.38
CA LEU A 25 40.47 -9.46 23.97
C LEU A 25 41.69 -8.52 23.92
N ARG A 26 42.87 -9.11 23.70
CA ARG A 26 44.09 -8.40 23.30
C ARG A 26 44.01 -8.15 21.79
N LEU A 27 43.85 -6.90 21.36
CA LEU A 27 44.25 -6.46 20.02
C LEU A 27 44.81 -5.03 20.07
N PHE A 28 46.13 -4.94 19.85
CA PHE A 28 46.95 -3.82 19.38
C PHE A 28 46.57 -2.38 19.76
N CYS A 29 47.33 -1.81 20.71
CA CYS A 29 47.62 -0.37 20.74
C CYS A 29 48.57 0.01 19.59
N PRO A 30 48.41 1.22 19.02
CA PRO A 30 49.52 2.15 19.14
C PRO A 30 49.08 3.50 19.73
N ASP A 31 49.95 3.95 20.64
CA ASP A 31 50.29 5.29 21.06
C ASP A 31 49.25 6.22 21.72
N SER A 32 49.66 6.60 22.92
CA SER A 32 48.98 7.36 23.95
C SER A 32 48.94 8.86 23.65
N SER A 33 47.79 9.36 23.16
CA SER A 33 47.37 10.75 23.41
C SER A 33 45.95 11.05 22.92
N THR A 34 44.93 10.31 23.36
CA THR A 34 43.53 10.76 23.20
C THR A 34 42.64 10.24 24.33
N SER A 35 41.82 11.13 24.86
CA SER A 35 40.95 11.01 26.04
C SER A 35 40.09 9.73 26.12
N PRO A 36 39.90 9.15 27.33
CA PRO A 36 39.09 7.94 27.55
C PRO A 36 37.58 8.10 27.29
N SER A 37 37.10 9.31 27.01
CA SER A 37 35.70 9.60 26.65
C SER A 37 35.31 9.10 25.25
N PHE A 38 36.27 8.75 24.39
CA PHE A 38 36.03 8.30 23.02
C PHE A 38 35.71 6.81 22.88
N TYR A 39 36.12 5.98 23.85
CA TYR A 39 35.96 4.52 23.77
C TYR A 39 34.63 4.01 24.32
N PHE A 40 33.87 4.85 25.05
CA PHE A 40 32.64 4.42 25.72
C PHE A 40 31.39 4.45 24.82
N ILE A 41 31.51 4.88 23.56
CA ILE A 41 30.36 5.01 22.64
C ILE A 41 30.22 3.82 21.67
N LEU A 42 31.21 2.92 21.62
CA LEU A 42 31.26 1.82 20.64
C LEU A 42 30.53 0.53 21.04
N LEU A 43 29.69 0.55 22.08
CA LEU A 43 28.96 -0.62 22.59
C LEU A 43 27.49 -0.33 22.90
N LEU A 44 26.78 0.31 21.96
CA LEU A 44 25.31 0.30 21.98
C LEU A 44 24.82 -0.99 21.29
N LEU A 45 24.82 -2.07 22.06
CA LEU A 45 24.05 -3.27 21.78
C LEU A 45 22.56 -2.89 21.72
N PHE A 46 21.94 -3.06 20.56
CA PHE A 46 20.48 -3.00 20.42
C PHE A 46 19.84 -4.02 21.38
N HIS A 47 19.05 -3.53 22.34
CA HIS A 47 18.22 -4.33 23.22
C HIS A 47 16.94 -4.73 22.45
N GLN A 48 16.85 -5.96 21.97
CA GLN A 48 15.54 -6.60 21.71
C GLN A 48 15.21 -7.53 22.89
N PRO A 49 13.96 -7.59 23.36
CA PRO A 49 13.58 -8.46 24.46
C PRO A 49 13.67 -9.94 24.04
N PRO A 50 14.10 -10.85 24.94
CA PRO A 50 14.22 -12.27 24.64
C PRO A 50 12.84 -12.91 24.42
N ILE A 51 12.74 -13.78 23.41
CA ILE A 51 11.55 -14.57 23.11
C ILE A 51 11.40 -15.66 24.19
N LEU A 52 10.22 -15.75 24.80
CA LEU A 52 9.92 -16.76 25.83
C LEU A 52 9.86 -18.16 25.21
N SER A 53 10.85 -19.00 25.51
CA SER A 53 10.83 -20.43 25.21
C SER A 53 11.05 -21.22 26.51
N ALA A 54 9.95 -21.55 27.20
CA ALA A 54 9.84 -22.49 28.33
C ALA A 54 10.80 -22.28 29.55
N PRO A 55 10.47 -22.76 30.76
CA PRO A 55 11.18 -22.33 31.96
C PRO A 55 12.56 -23.00 32.03
N GLY A 56 13.63 -22.21 31.91
CA GLY A 56 14.94 -22.58 32.43
C GLY A 56 16.10 -22.72 31.45
N LEU A 57 15.90 -22.55 30.13
CA LEU A 57 17.00 -22.58 29.16
C LEU A 57 17.11 -21.24 28.42
N TRP A 58 17.95 -20.33 28.91
CA TRP A 58 18.32 -19.12 28.20
C TRP A 58 19.29 -19.49 27.08
N SER A 59 18.81 -19.78 25.86
CA SER A 59 19.68 -19.74 24.69
C SER A 59 19.93 -18.28 24.34
N LEU A 60 21.07 -17.75 24.80
CA LEU A 60 21.63 -16.48 24.31
C LEU A 60 22.16 -16.69 22.88
N GLU A 61 21.27 -16.87 21.92
CA GLU A 61 21.63 -16.72 20.51
C GLU A 61 21.86 -15.24 20.22
N TYR A 62 23.05 -14.76 20.56
CA TYR A 62 23.52 -13.45 20.08
C TYR A 62 23.68 -13.55 18.57
N LYS A 63 22.71 -13.03 17.81
CA LYS A 63 22.96 -12.63 16.43
C LYS A 63 23.98 -11.49 16.47
N ARG A 64 25.27 -11.81 16.29
CA ARG A 64 26.33 -10.83 16.12
C ARG A 64 26.10 -10.12 14.79
N THR A 65 25.41 -8.98 14.80
CA THR A 65 25.43 -8.07 13.64
C THR A 65 26.76 -7.33 13.68
N LEU A 66 27.61 -7.57 12.69
CA LEU A 66 28.84 -6.80 12.54
C LEU A 66 28.45 -5.40 12.06
N THR A 67 28.52 -4.40 12.95
CA THR A 67 28.20 -3.02 12.61
C THR A 67 29.47 -2.18 12.50
N ASN A 68 29.55 -1.34 11.46
CA ASN A 68 30.66 -0.42 11.24
C ASN A 68 30.33 0.93 11.91
N PRO A 69 31.27 1.59 12.63
CA PRO A 69 31.07 2.96 13.14
C PRO A 69 30.59 3.93 12.05
N LEU A 70 31.00 3.73 10.80
CA LEU A 70 30.51 4.52 9.67
C LEU A 70 28.99 4.37 9.46
N CYS A 71 28.46 3.15 9.50
CA CYS A 71 27.02 2.88 9.36
C CYS A 71 26.21 3.52 10.50
N ILE A 72 26.72 3.47 11.74
CA ILE A 72 26.07 4.09 12.90
C ILE A 72 25.99 5.61 12.74
N SER A 73 27.07 6.23 12.29
CA SER A 73 27.07 7.68 12.04
C SER A 73 26.13 8.08 10.90
N ALA A 74 26.01 7.24 9.87
CA ALA A 74 25.11 7.47 8.75
C ALA A 74 23.62 7.31 9.13
N SER A 75 23.26 6.30 9.92
CA SER A 75 21.87 6.06 10.34
C SER A 75 21.30 7.18 11.22
N HIS A 76 22.15 7.84 12.01
CA HIS A 76 21.76 8.94 12.89
C HIS A 76 21.98 10.34 12.28
N GLY A 77 22.52 10.43 11.06
CA GLY A 77 22.77 11.73 10.41
C GLY A 77 23.95 12.53 10.98
N HIS A 78 24.92 11.86 11.62
CA HIS A 78 26.09 12.52 12.22
C HIS A 78 27.17 12.83 11.18
N THR A 79 26.93 13.85 10.37
CA THR A 79 27.80 14.29 9.25
C THR A 79 29.24 14.58 9.68
N ALA A 80 29.45 15.24 10.83
CA ALA A 80 30.78 15.58 11.32
C ALA A 80 31.62 14.34 11.68
N CYS A 81 31.01 13.36 12.36
CA CYS A 81 31.64 12.10 12.69
C CYS A 81 31.96 11.31 11.42
N LEU A 82 31.00 11.24 10.50
CA LEU A 82 31.14 10.56 9.22
C LEU A 82 32.29 11.16 8.39
N ARG A 83 32.38 12.49 8.30
CA ARG A 83 33.49 13.19 7.61
C ARG A 83 34.85 12.88 8.24
N HIS A 84 34.93 12.80 9.57
CA HIS A 84 36.18 12.46 10.26
C HIS A 84 36.61 11.02 9.97
N LEU A 85 35.66 10.07 9.97
CA LEU A 85 35.92 8.66 9.66
C LEU A 85 36.37 8.49 8.20
N LEU A 86 35.73 9.17 7.25
CA LEU A 86 36.14 9.16 5.84
C LEU A 86 37.52 9.79 5.62
N PHE A 87 37.85 10.86 6.35
CA PHE A 87 39.20 11.45 6.33
C PHE A 87 40.27 10.47 6.82
N ARG A 88 39.93 9.60 7.78
CA ARG A 88 40.78 8.51 8.27
C ARG A 88 40.83 7.30 7.32
N ARG A 89 40.34 7.44 6.08
CA ARG A 89 40.29 6.39 5.04
C ARG A 89 39.44 5.18 5.43
N ALA A 90 38.34 5.40 6.15
CA ALA A 90 37.33 4.36 6.30
C ALA A 90 36.71 4.02 4.93
N ASP A 91 36.58 2.73 4.63
CA ASP A 91 36.00 2.28 3.36
C ASP A 91 34.48 2.54 3.34
N PRO A 92 33.96 3.36 2.42
CA PRO A 92 32.54 3.71 2.37
C PRO A 92 31.64 2.55 1.90
N ASN A 93 32.23 1.58 1.20
CA ASN A 93 31.55 0.39 0.67
C ASN A 93 31.59 -0.81 1.62
N ALA A 94 32.19 -0.68 2.80
CA ALA A 94 32.23 -1.77 3.76
C ALA A 94 30.82 -2.07 4.30
N ALA A 95 30.33 -3.27 4.03
CA ALA A 95 29.02 -3.77 4.44
C ALA A 95 29.17 -5.07 5.27
N PRO A 96 29.76 -5.01 6.49
CA PRO A 96 30.05 -6.22 7.26
C PRO A 96 28.80 -6.94 7.81
N GLY A 97 27.65 -6.27 7.85
CA GLY A 97 26.35 -6.86 8.16
C GLY A 97 25.34 -6.64 7.03
N GLY A 98 25.80 -6.77 5.78
CA GLY A 98 24.96 -6.69 4.60
C GLY A 98 24.56 -5.29 4.15
N ARG A 99 24.47 -4.34 5.08
CA ARG A 99 24.11 -2.94 4.78
C ARG A 99 25.34 -2.04 4.85
N SER A 100 25.55 -1.27 3.78
CA SER A 100 26.57 -0.22 3.75
C SER A 100 26.09 1.07 4.41
N ALA A 101 27.01 1.98 4.74
CA ALA A 101 26.67 3.28 5.32
C ALA A 101 25.73 4.10 4.42
N LEU A 102 25.81 3.91 3.09
CA LEU A 102 24.94 4.61 2.14
C LEU A 102 23.49 4.12 2.23
N HIS A 103 23.26 2.83 2.46
CA HIS A 103 21.92 2.28 2.68
C HIS A 103 21.27 2.90 3.93
N GLU A 104 22.01 2.96 5.03
CA GLU A 104 21.54 3.55 6.29
C GLU A 104 21.22 5.05 6.16
N ALA A 105 22.06 5.80 5.43
CA ALA A 105 21.79 7.21 5.14
C ALA A 105 20.50 7.40 4.31
N CYS A 106 20.25 6.51 3.35
CA CYS A 106 19.05 6.57 2.50
C CYS A 106 17.79 6.20 3.28
N THR A 107 17.84 5.16 4.12
CA THR A 107 16.73 4.77 5.02
C THR A 107 16.38 5.89 6.01
N GLY A 108 17.39 6.56 6.56
CA GLY A 108 17.20 7.69 7.49
C GLY A 108 16.77 9.00 6.82
N GLY A 109 16.91 9.12 5.49
CA GLY A 109 16.68 10.37 4.77
C GLY A 109 17.74 11.44 5.04
N HIS A 110 18.96 11.05 5.41
CA HIS A 110 20.06 11.97 5.73
C HIS A 110 20.82 12.36 4.47
N THR A 111 20.36 13.43 3.82
CA THR A 111 20.88 13.92 2.53
C THR A 111 22.38 14.21 2.58
N ASP A 112 22.82 14.91 3.62
CA ASP A 112 24.20 15.37 3.74
C ASP A 112 25.15 14.20 3.96
N CYS A 113 24.73 13.18 4.71
CA CYS A 113 25.49 11.94 4.87
C CYS A 113 25.60 11.19 3.55
N ALA A 114 24.50 11.09 2.78
CA ALA A 114 24.51 10.43 1.48
C ALA A 114 25.42 11.14 0.48
N GLU A 115 25.38 12.47 0.41
CA GLU A 115 26.26 13.26 -0.46
C GLU A 115 27.74 13.09 -0.08
N LEU A 116 28.08 13.19 1.21
CA LEU A 116 29.46 12.99 1.68
C LEU A 116 29.99 11.58 1.35
N LEU A 117 29.16 10.54 1.47
CA LEU A 117 29.57 9.18 1.13
C LEU A 117 29.82 9.03 -0.37
N LEU A 118 28.95 9.62 -1.20
CA LEU A 118 29.07 9.58 -2.66
C LEU A 118 30.29 10.36 -3.17
N GLU A 119 30.60 11.51 -2.57
CA GLU A 119 31.83 12.28 -2.84
C GLU A 119 33.10 11.46 -2.56
N HIS A 120 33.06 10.61 -1.53
CA HIS A 120 34.13 9.67 -1.20
C HIS A 120 34.09 8.35 -1.99
N LYS A 121 33.41 8.32 -3.14
CA LYS A 121 33.29 7.16 -4.06
C LYS A 121 32.58 5.95 -3.47
N ALA A 122 31.58 6.17 -2.61
CA ALA A 122 30.62 5.12 -2.30
C ALA A 122 29.92 4.64 -3.59
N ASN A 123 29.74 3.33 -3.74
CA ASN A 123 29.05 2.75 -4.88
C ASN A 123 27.53 2.93 -4.70
N PRO A 124 26.85 3.72 -5.55
CA PRO A 124 25.41 3.96 -5.44
C PRO A 124 24.55 2.76 -5.85
N ASN A 125 25.14 1.72 -6.43
CA ASN A 125 24.46 0.52 -6.92
C ASN A 125 24.82 -0.74 -6.12
N LEU A 126 25.50 -0.59 -4.97
CA LEU A 126 25.81 -1.72 -4.10
C LEU A 126 24.50 -2.29 -3.56
N LEU A 127 24.30 -3.61 -3.63
CA LEU A 127 23.12 -4.27 -3.09
C LEU A 127 23.35 -4.61 -1.61
N ASP A 128 22.30 -4.51 -0.80
CA ASP A 128 22.31 -5.01 0.57
C ASP A 128 22.01 -6.52 0.65
N GLU A 129 22.00 -7.07 1.86
CA GLU A 129 21.65 -8.48 2.13
C GLU A 129 20.23 -8.86 1.66
N ASP A 130 19.32 -7.89 1.60
CA ASP A 130 17.94 -8.06 1.12
C ASP A 130 17.84 -7.87 -0.42
N GLY A 131 18.97 -7.65 -1.09
CA GLY A 131 19.04 -7.44 -2.53
C GLY A 131 18.53 -6.06 -3.00
N HIS A 132 18.49 -5.07 -2.10
CA HIS A 132 18.08 -3.71 -2.39
C HIS A 132 19.28 -2.78 -2.63
N ALA A 133 19.25 -2.05 -3.74
CA ALA A 133 20.14 -0.90 -3.93
C ALA A 133 19.71 0.32 -3.08
N PRO A 134 20.59 1.29 -2.79
CA PRO A 134 20.29 2.48 -1.99
C PRO A 134 19.08 3.27 -2.48
N LEU A 135 18.84 3.29 -3.79
CA LEU A 135 17.70 3.98 -4.40
C LEU A 135 16.35 3.34 -4.06
N HIS A 136 16.32 2.03 -3.79
CA HIS A 136 15.12 1.30 -3.36
C HIS A 136 14.70 1.67 -1.94
N LEU A 137 15.65 2.05 -1.09
CA LEU A 137 15.40 2.42 0.31
C LEU A 137 14.82 3.82 0.47
N CYS A 138 14.74 4.59 -0.62
CA CYS A 138 14.13 5.92 -0.65
C CYS A 138 12.59 5.83 -0.67
N THR A 139 11.99 5.36 0.43
CA THR A 139 10.55 5.03 0.55
C THR A 139 9.70 6.10 1.22
N SER A 140 10.30 7.20 1.70
CA SER A 140 9.61 8.30 2.37
C SER A 140 9.93 9.66 1.77
N GLN A 141 9.06 10.66 1.99
CA GLN A 141 9.18 11.99 1.38
C GLN A 141 10.50 12.71 1.72
N ASN A 142 11.02 12.51 2.94
CA ASN A 142 12.31 13.06 3.38
C ASN A 142 13.51 12.53 2.58
N THR A 143 13.41 11.34 1.99
CA THR A 143 14.50 10.73 1.21
C THR A 143 14.67 11.33 -0.18
N LEU A 144 13.83 12.30 -0.58
CA LEU A 144 13.91 12.93 -1.91
C LEU A 144 15.29 13.55 -2.19
N GLY A 145 15.92 14.15 -1.17
CA GLY A 145 17.27 14.68 -1.32
C GLY A 145 18.30 13.57 -1.54
N CYS A 146 18.18 12.44 -0.84
CA CYS A 146 19.03 11.27 -1.05
C CYS A 146 18.86 10.70 -2.46
N ALA A 147 17.62 10.57 -2.93
CA ALA A 147 17.32 10.11 -4.29
C ALA A 147 17.93 11.05 -5.37
N LYS A 148 17.84 12.37 -5.16
CA LYS A 148 18.51 13.37 -6.04
C LYS A 148 20.02 13.19 -6.06
N ALA A 149 20.64 13.01 -4.89
CA ALA A 149 22.07 12.80 -4.79
C ALA A 149 22.50 11.52 -5.50
N LEU A 150 21.85 10.38 -5.20
CA LEU A 150 22.15 9.08 -5.80
C LEU A 150 22.10 9.13 -7.34
N VAL A 151 21.04 9.71 -7.91
CA VAL A 151 20.90 9.79 -9.36
C VAL A 151 21.95 10.71 -9.99
N ARG A 152 22.32 11.82 -9.33
CA ARG A 152 23.43 12.69 -9.78
C ARG A 152 24.78 11.97 -9.81
N PHE A 153 25.02 11.06 -8.87
CA PHE A 153 26.25 10.26 -8.77
C PHE A 153 26.19 8.95 -9.57
N GLY A 154 25.22 8.79 -10.47
CA GLY A 154 25.17 7.66 -11.42
C GLY A 154 24.48 6.40 -10.89
N ALA A 155 23.56 6.52 -9.94
CA ALA A 155 22.68 5.42 -9.56
C ALA A 155 21.84 4.94 -10.76
N LEU A 156 21.76 3.63 -10.94
CA LEU A 156 20.97 3.00 -11.98
C LEU A 156 19.49 2.99 -11.58
N VAL A 157 18.70 3.82 -12.26
CA VAL A 157 17.26 4.02 -11.96
C VAL A 157 16.41 2.78 -12.29
N ASN A 158 16.87 1.92 -13.19
CA ASN A 158 16.15 0.72 -13.62
C ASN A 158 16.69 -0.58 -13.00
N LEU A 159 17.59 -0.48 -12.01
CA LEU A 159 18.15 -1.65 -11.34
C LEU A 159 17.01 -2.34 -10.56
N PRO A 160 16.68 -3.62 -10.84
CA PRO A 160 15.69 -4.33 -10.05
C PRO A 160 16.29 -4.80 -8.71
N SER A 161 15.45 -4.92 -7.68
CA SER A 161 15.80 -5.68 -6.47
C SER A 161 16.02 -7.16 -6.79
N GLU A 162 16.85 -7.87 -6.04
CA GLU A 162 17.10 -9.29 -6.32
C GLU A 162 15.87 -10.16 -6.04
N GLU A 163 15.20 -9.97 -4.90
CA GLU A 163 14.08 -10.81 -4.47
C GLU A 163 12.79 -10.56 -5.27
N SER A 164 12.30 -9.31 -5.26
CA SER A 164 11.00 -8.95 -5.85
C SER A 164 11.08 -8.45 -7.28
N GLN A 165 12.30 -8.24 -7.82
CA GLN A 165 12.51 -7.58 -9.11
C GLN A 165 11.82 -6.20 -9.20
N ASP A 166 11.54 -5.57 -8.06
CA ASP A 166 10.95 -4.24 -8.01
C ASP A 166 12.02 -3.22 -8.40
N THR A 167 11.70 -2.36 -9.34
CA THR A 167 12.53 -1.19 -9.62
C THR A 167 12.22 -0.05 -8.64
N PRO A 168 13.09 0.96 -8.50
CA PRO A 168 12.88 2.10 -7.63
C PRO A 168 11.54 2.83 -7.87
N ILE A 169 11.05 2.84 -9.11
CA ILE A 169 9.73 3.41 -9.44
C ILE A 169 8.57 2.58 -8.90
N HIS A 170 8.66 1.24 -8.80
CA HIS A 170 7.64 0.41 -8.16
C HIS A 170 7.51 0.76 -6.68
N LEU A 171 8.64 0.87 -5.97
CA LEU A 171 8.65 1.21 -4.55
C LEU A 171 8.16 2.64 -4.30
N ALA A 172 8.55 3.60 -5.15
CA ALA A 172 8.02 4.95 -5.07
C ALA A 172 6.51 5.00 -5.33
N ALA A 173 6.01 4.23 -6.31
CA ALA A 173 4.60 4.11 -6.61
C ALA A 173 3.81 3.43 -5.48
N LYS A 174 4.37 2.39 -4.85
CA LYS A 174 3.82 1.68 -3.69
C LYS A 174 3.55 2.61 -2.50
N HIS A 175 4.41 3.59 -2.29
CA HIS A 175 4.28 4.57 -1.19
C HIS A 175 3.59 5.88 -1.62
N GLY A 176 3.22 6.01 -2.90
CA GLY A 176 2.59 7.21 -3.44
C GLY A 176 3.52 8.42 -3.57
N LEU A 177 4.83 8.22 -3.73
CA LEU A 177 5.80 9.33 -3.76
C LEU A 177 5.87 10.01 -5.13
N TYR A 178 5.00 11.01 -5.36
CA TYR A 178 4.94 11.76 -6.62
C TYR A 178 6.30 12.34 -7.06
N GLU A 179 7.01 13.02 -6.16
CA GLU A 179 8.28 13.68 -6.48
C GLU A 179 9.38 12.68 -6.87
N HIS A 180 9.44 11.54 -6.19
CA HIS A 180 10.39 10.47 -6.51
C HIS A 180 10.07 9.82 -7.86
N VAL A 181 8.81 9.50 -8.11
CA VAL A 181 8.36 8.97 -9.42
C VAL A 181 8.70 9.95 -10.53
N HIS A 182 8.41 11.24 -10.35
CA HIS A 182 8.73 12.29 -11.32
C HIS A 182 10.23 12.41 -11.59
N LEU A 183 11.05 12.32 -10.54
CA LEU A 183 12.50 12.31 -10.68
C LEU A 183 12.95 11.11 -11.49
N TYR A 184 12.54 9.90 -11.13
CA TYR A 184 12.98 8.67 -11.81
C TYR A 184 12.58 8.66 -13.28
N LEU A 185 11.35 9.07 -13.61
CA LEU A 185 10.88 9.20 -14.99
C LEU A 185 11.72 10.18 -15.80
N ARG A 186 12.08 11.32 -15.22
CA ARG A 186 12.94 12.32 -15.88
C ARG A 186 14.34 11.80 -16.21
N TYR A 187 14.85 10.86 -15.41
CA TYR A 187 16.15 10.22 -15.62
C TYR A 187 16.08 8.90 -16.41
N GLY A 188 14.98 8.64 -17.11
CA GLY A 188 14.86 7.50 -18.02
C GLY A 188 14.42 6.20 -17.35
N ALA A 189 13.65 6.27 -16.27
CA ALA A 189 12.99 5.09 -15.72
C ALA A 189 12.04 4.45 -16.73
N THR A 190 12.13 3.13 -16.89
CA THR A 190 11.19 2.36 -17.72
C THR A 190 9.86 2.21 -16.99
N VAL A 191 8.81 2.83 -17.51
CA VAL A 191 7.47 2.90 -16.90
C VAL A 191 6.82 1.53 -16.79
N ASP A 192 6.86 0.74 -17.87
CA ASP A 192 6.15 -0.54 -18.00
C ASP A 192 7.02 -1.75 -17.66
N LYS A 193 8.12 -1.54 -16.93
CA LYS A 193 8.90 -2.67 -16.41
C LYS A 193 8.01 -3.44 -15.45
N LYS A 194 7.95 -4.75 -15.62
CA LYS A 194 7.25 -5.66 -14.72
C LYS A 194 8.18 -6.18 -13.62
N ASN A 195 7.66 -6.29 -12.41
CA ASN A 195 8.31 -6.95 -11.28
C ASN A 195 8.10 -8.49 -11.32
N SER A 196 8.47 -9.21 -10.26
CA SER A 196 8.31 -10.67 -10.19
C SER A 196 6.85 -11.12 -10.25
N LEU A 197 5.92 -10.30 -9.76
CA LEU A 197 4.47 -10.53 -9.79
C LEU A 197 3.82 -10.07 -11.10
N GLU A 198 4.64 -9.80 -12.13
CA GLU A 198 4.23 -9.20 -13.40
C GLU A 198 3.51 -7.84 -13.29
N GLU A 199 3.61 -7.17 -12.14
CA GLU A 199 2.98 -5.88 -11.89
C GLU A 199 3.85 -4.74 -12.45
N THR A 200 3.20 -3.75 -13.04
CA THR A 200 3.81 -2.45 -13.36
C THR A 200 3.67 -1.47 -12.20
N ALA A 201 4.47 -0.41 -12.19
CA ALA A 201 4.38 0.65 -11.18
C ALA A 201 2.95 1.25 -11.07
N LEU A 202 2.22 1.34 -12.19
CA LEU A 202 0.82 1.80 -12.22
C LEU A 202 -0.10 0.81 -11.47
N SER A 203 0.07 -0.50 -11.73
CA SER A 203 -0.71 -1.56 -11.09
C SER A 203 -0.48 -1.59 -9.57
N VAL A 204 0.78 -1.43 -9.13
CA VAL A 204 1.15 -1.35 -7.71
C VAL A 204 0.51 -0.13 -7.02
N ALA A 205 0.58 1.06 -7.64
CA ALA A 205 -0.05 2.27 -7.10
C ALA A 205 -1.57 2.11 -6.94
N CYS A 206 -2.24 1.47 -7.90
CA CYS A 206 -3.68 1.19 -7.80
C CYS A 206 -4.02 0.20 -6.68
N GLY A 207 -3.12 -0.74 -6.36
CA GLY A 207 -3.30 -1.74 -5.30
C GLY A 207 -3.12 -1.20 -3.88
N GLU A 208 -2.24 -0.21 -3.69
CA GLU A 208 -1.91 0.33 -2.35
C GLU A 208 -2.76 1.51 -1.89
N ALA A 209 -3.62 2.07 -2.76
CA ALA A 209 -4.54 3.15 -2.45
C ALA A 209 -5.74 2.72 -1.56
N LYS A 210 -5.45 2.21 -0.35
CA LYS A 210 -6.43 1.60 0.57
C LYS A 210 -7.13 2.63 1.48
N LYS A 211 -6.47 3.74 1.82
CA LYS A 211 -6.95 4.77 2.75
C LYS A 211 -7.54 5.97 2.01
N VAL A 212 -8.52 6.64 2.65
CA VAL A 212 -9.14 7.86 2.11
C VAL A 212 -8.12 9.00 1.97
N GLU A 213 -7.27 9.18 2.98
CA GLU A 213 -6.28 10.28 3.04
C GLU A 213 -5.23 10.21 1.94
N ASP A 214 -4.88 9.01 1.48
CA ASP A 214 -3.84 8.81 0.47
C ASP A 214 -4.40 8.82 -0.96
N GLN A 215 -5.71 8.90 -1.15
CA GLN A 215 -6.37 8.82 -2.47
C GLN A 215 -5.81 9.85 -3.46
N GLU A 216 -5.73 11.11 -3.03
CA GLU A 216 -5.24 12.20 -3.88
C GLU A 216 -3.78 12.00 -4.28
N ARG A 217 -2.96 11.47 -3.35
CA ARG A 217 -1.55 11.19 -3.57
C ARG A 217 -1.37 10.12 -4.64
N TYR A 218 -2.08 8.99 -4.53
CA TYR A 218 -2.03 7.94 -5.55
C TYR A 218 -2.62 8.39 -6.88
N LEU A 219 -3.68 9.22 -6.86
CA LEU A 219 -4.26 9.78 -8.08
C LEU A 219 -3.23 10.63 -8.85
N GLN A 220 -2.45 11.46 -8.16
CA GLN A 220 -1.38 12.24 -8.76
C GLN A 220 -0.28 11.35 -9.36
N VAL A 221 0.14 10.31 -8.64
CA VAL A 221 1.14 9.34 -9.14
C VAL A 221 0.64 8.60 -10.37
N CYS A 222 -0.58 8.06 -10.35
CA CYS A 222 -1.16 7.36 -11.50
C CYS A 222 -1.33 8.29 -12.70
N LYS A 223 -1.76 9.54 -12.49
CA LYS A 223 -1.85 10.56 -13.55
C LYS A 223 -0.48 10.81 -14.17
N LEU A 224 0.56 10.93 -13.36
CA LEU A 224 1.92 11.12 -13.83
C LEU A 224 2.41 9.93 -14.67
N LEU A 225 2.26 8.70 -14.16
CA LEU A 225 2.65 7.49 -14.89
C LEU A 225 1.96 7.40 -16.27
N LEU A 226 0.65 7.68 -16.33
CA LEU A 226 -0.10 7.70 -17.58
C LEU A 226 0.39 8.80 -18.54
N THR A 227 0.73 10.00 -18.03
CA THR A 227 1.29 11.06 -18.89
C THR A 227 2.64 10.70 -19.50
N TYR A 228 3.41 9.83 -18.85
CA TYR A 228 4.67 9.28 -19.37
C TYR A 228 4.48 8.03 -20.23
N GLY A 229 3.22 7.66 -20.56
CA GLY A 229 2.90 6.59 -21.49
C GLY A 229 2.69 5.21 -20.87
N ALA A 230 2.44 5.12 -19.55
CA ALA A 230 2.14 3.84 -18.91
C ALA A 230 0.98 3.11 -19.58
N GLU A 231 1.14 1.81 -19.82
CA GLU A 231 0.08 0.97 -20.36
C GLU A 231 -1.02 0.72 -19.31
N VAL A 232 -2.27 1.07 -19.66
CA VAL A 232 -3.39 1.03 -18.71
C VAL A 232 -3.94 -0.38 -18.49
N ASN A 233 -3.81 -1.24 -19.50
CA ASN A 233 -4.41 -2.58 -19.53
C ASN A 233 -3.39 -3.68 -19.25
N THR A 234 -2.27 -3.34 -18.59
CA THR A 234 -1.28 -4.34 -18.17
C THR A 234 -1.90 -5.33 -17.21
N VAL A 235 -1.50 -6.59 -17.32
CA VAL A 235 -1.96 -7.66 -16.44
C VAL A 235 -0.83 -8.14 -15.54
N ASP A 236 -1.18 -8.46 -14.30
CA ASP A 236 -0.30 -9.16 -13.35
C ASP A 236 -0.40 -10.69 -13.50
N GLU A 237 0.28 -11.45 -12.64
CA GLU A 237 0.26 -12.92 -12.62
C GLU A 237 -1.15 -13.52 -12.52
N GLU A 238 -2.07 -12.85 -11.82
CA GLU A 238 -3.46 -13.29 -11.67
C GLU A 238 -4.39 -12.73 -12.77
N VAL A 239 -3.79 -12.16 -13.84
CA VAL A 239 -4.48 -11.52 -14.96
C VAL A 239 -5.32 -10.30 -14.52
N LYS A 240 -5.01 -9.71 -13.36
CA LYS A 240 -5.71 -8.52 -12.87
C LYS A 240 -5.11 -7.27 -13.51
N THR A 241 -5.99 -6.48 -14.10
CA THR A 241 -5.65 -5.15 -14.60
C THR A 241 -5.58 -4.11 -13.47
N PRO A 242 -4.90 -2.95 -13.66
CA PRO A 242 -4.95 -1.83 -12.72
C PRO A 242 -6.37 -1.44 -12.33
N LEU A 243 -7.33 -1.58 -13.25
CA LEU A 243 -8.74 -1.31 -13.00
C LEU A 243 -9.35 -2.28 -11.96
N HIS A 244 -8.96 -3.56 -11.95
CA HIS A 244 -9.39 -4.52 -10.92
C HIS A 244 -8.90 -4.09 -9.53
N LYS A 245 -7.63 -3.68 -9.43
CA LYS A 245 -7.02 -3.23 -8.16
C LYS A 245 -7.66 -1.93 -7.66
N ALA A 246 -7.83 -0.94 -8.53
CA ALA A 246 -8.53 0.30 -8.20
C ALA A 246 -9.99 0.04 -7.77
N SER A 247 -10.68 -0.88 -8.44
CA SER A 247 -12.07 -1.27 -8.12
C SER A 247 -12.17 -1.98 -6.75
N ARG A 248 -11.25 -2.89 -6.44
CA ARG A 248 -11.16 -3.54 -5.11
C ARG A 248 -10.90 -2.54 -3.97
N ASN A 249 -10.29 -1.40 -4.29
CA ASN A 249 -10.08 -0.30 -3.36
C ASN A 249 -11.22 0.71 -3.31
N ALA A 250 -12.28 0.55 -4.13
CA ALA A 250 -13.40 1.49 -4.24
C ALA A 250 -12.94 2.94 -4.50
N HIS A 251 -11.81 3.11 -5.19
CA HIS A 251 -11.24 4.43 -5.42
C HIS A 251 -11.84 5.09 -6.67
N HIS A 252 -12.91 5.86 -6.48
CA HIS A 252 -13.64 6.51 -7.57
C HIS A 252 -12.77 7.34 -8.51
N GLY A 253 -11.92 8.22 -7.98
CA GLY A 253 -11.06 9.09 -8.80
C GLY A 253 -10.07 8.31 -9.70
N LEU A 254 -9.44 7.25 -9.18
CA LEU A 254 -8.56 6.37 -9.94
C LEU A 254 -9.33 5.60 -11.01
N VAL A 255 -10.49 5.04 -10.68
CA VAL A 255 -11.34 4.33 -11.66
C VAL A 255 -11.74 5.28 -12.80
N GLN A 256 -12.20 6.49 -12.49
CA GLN A 256 -12.57 7.48 -13.50
C GLN A 256 -11.36 7.86 -14.38
N LEU A 257 -10.19 8.07 -13.78
CA LEU A 257 -8.96 8.36 -14.50
C LEU A 257 -8.57 7.20 -15.43
N LEU A 258 -8.51 5.96 -14.94
CA LEU A 258 -8.20 4.78 -15.79
C LEU A 258 -9.18 4.64 -16.97
N LEU A 259 -10.48 4.85 -16.73
CA LEU A 259 -11.51 4.80 -17.76
C LEU A 259 -11.35 5.91 -18.81
N GLN A 260 -10.94 7.12 -18.41
CA GLN A 260 -10.61 8.21 -19.35
C GLN A 260 -9.45 7.83 -20.29
N TRP A 261 -8.49 7.06 -19.78
CA TRP A 261 -7.37 6.53 -20.56
C TRP A 261 -7.68 5.18 -21.24
N LYS A 262 -8.97 4.87 -21.48
CA LYS A 262 -9.46 3.68 -22.19
C LYS A 262 -9.07 2.34 -21.53
N ALA A 263 -9.09 2.28 -20.21
CA ALA A 263 -9.04 1.00 -19.50
C ALA A 263 -10.19 0.08 -19.95
N ASP A 264 -9.89 -1.20 -20.14
CA ASP A 264 -10.91 -2.20 -20.45
C ASP A 264 -11.77 -2.50 -19.22
N VAL A 265 -13.04 -2.11 -19.31
CA VAL A 265 -14.04 -2.26 -18.24
C VAL A 265 -14.46 -3.71 -18.04
N ASN A 266 -14.31 -4.54 -19.07
CA ASN A 266 -14.79 -5.91 -19.11
C ASN A 266 -13.65 -6.94 -19.14
N ALA A 267 -12.43 -6.53 -18.81
CA ALA A 267 -11.32 -7.44 -18.60
C ALA A 267 -11.71 -8.51 -17.56
N ILE A 268 -11.29 -9.75 -17.77
CA ILE A 268 -11.53 -10.86 -16.86
C ILE A 268 -10.22 -11.22 -16.15
N ASP A 269 -10.27 -11.39 -14.83
CA ASP A 269 -9.16 -11.95 -14.08
C ASP A 269 -9.09 -13.48 -14.25
N TYR A 270 -8.06 -14.12 -13.67
CA TYR A 270 -7.91 -15.57 -13.69
C TYR A 270 -9.11 -16.33 -13.08
N ASN A 271 -9.82 -15.71 -12.14
CA ASN A 271 -11.00 -16.29 -11.48
C ASN A 271 -12.30 -16.08 -12.30
N GLY A 272 -12.22 -15.46 -13.48
CA GLY A 272 -13.37 -15.10 -14.30
C GLY A 272 -14.21 -13.96 -13.71
N ALA A 273 -13.63 -13.18 -12.80
CA ALA A 273 -14.22 -12.01 -12.19
C ALA A 273 -13.91 -10.76 -13.02
N TYR A 274 -14.94 -9.92 -13.21
CA TYR A 274 -14.83 -8.59 -13.81
C TYR A 274 -14.43 -7.56 -12.75
N PRO A 275 -13.94 -6.36 -13.11
CA PRO A 275 -13.61 -5.30 -12.15
C PRO A 275 -14.80 -4.91 -11.25
N MET A 276 -16.01 -4.94 -11.82
CA MET A 276 -17.25 -4.74 -11.08
C MET A 276 -17.45 -5.78 -9.97
N SER A 277 -17.10 -7.05 -10.21
CA SER A 277 -17.24 -8.08 -9.19
C SER A 277 -16.24 -7.89 -8.04
N SER A 278 -15.03 -7.41 -8.33
CA SER A 278 -14.01 -7.10 -7.31
C SER A 278 -14.47 -6.00 -6.35
N ILE A 279 -15.19 -4.98 -6.86
CA ILE A 279 -15.73 -3.95 -5.98
C ILE A 279 -16.92 -4.46 -5.15
N LEU A 280 -17.80 -5.26 -5.71
CA LEU A 280 -18.96 -5.78 -4.97
C LEU A 280 -18.55 -6.69 -3.81
N GLN A 281 -17.46 -7.43 -3.98
CA GLN A 281 -16.86 -8.21 -2.89
C GLN A 281 -16.23 -7.34 -1.80
N ALA A 282 -15.66 -6.19 -2.16
CA ALA A 282 -15.00 -5.27 -1.24
C ALA A 282 -15.95 -4.24 -0.59
N ALA A 283 -17.13 -4.02 -1.18
CA ALA A 283 -18.06 -2.95 -0.80
C ALA A 283 -18.49 -3.03 0.67
N ALA A 284 -18.67 -4.23 1.21
CA ALA A 284 -19.07 -4.44 2.61
C ALA A 284 -18.06 -3.85 3.62
N PHE A 285 -16.77 -3.95 3.30
CA PHE A 285 -15.68 -3.59 4.22
C PHE A 285 -15.23 -2.14 4.08
N LYS A 286 -15.58 -1.48 2.96
CA LYS A 286 -15.07 -0.15 2.58
C LYS A 286 -16.19 0.86 2.37
N GLN A 287 -17.15 0.91 3.28
CA GLN A 287 -18.27 1.87 3.21
C GLN A 287 -17.81 3.33 3.16
N GLU A 288 -16.73 3.65 3.89
CA GLU A 288 -16.12 4.98 3.92
C GLU A 288 -15.70 5.47 2.53
N MET A 289 -15.31 4.55 1.64
CA MET A 289 -14.82 4.85 0.29
C MET A 289 -15.94 5.11 -0.72
N ARG A 290 -17.21 5.10 -0.29
CA ARG A 290 -18.39 5.32 -1.15
C ARG A 290 -18.40 4.43 -2.42
N PRO A 291 -18.41 3.09 -2.25
CA PRO A 291 -18.26 2.14 -3.35
C PRO A 291 -19.38 2.23 -4.42
N TYR A 292 -20.53 2.82 -4.09
CA TYR A 292 -21.62 3.04 -5.03
C TYR A 292 -21.23 3.94 -6.23
N LEU A 293 -20.40 4.98 -6.02
CA LEU A 293 -19.94 5.87 -7.09
C LEU A 293 -19.06 5.15 -8.11
N THR A 294 -18.21 4.25 -7.64
CA THR A 294 -17.38 3.38 -8.48
C THR A 294 -18.22 2.37 -9.27
N VAL A 295 -19.24 1.75 -8.67
CA VAL A 295 -20.15 0.86 -9.40
C VAL A 295 -20.93 1.62 -10.47
N GLN A 296 -21.42 2.82 -10.13
CA GLN A 296 -22.13 3.71 -11.04
C GLN A 296 -21.28 4.08 -12.26
N THR A 297 -20.03 4.52 -12.03
CA THR A 297 -19.10 4.87 -13.11
C THR A 297 -18.80 3.69 -14.02
N LEU A 298 -18.52 2.51 -13.46
CA LEU A 298 -18.29 1.30 -14.26
C LEU A 298 -19.50 0.96 -15.15
N LEU A 299 -20.72 1.02 -14.63
CA LEU A 299 -21.95 0.80 -15.42
C LEU A 299 -22.16 1.86 -16.51
N ASN A 300 -21.78 3.11 -16.24
CA ASN A 300 -21.90 4.21 -17.20
C ASN A 300 -20.85 4.14 -18.32
N HIS A 301 -19.75 3.43 -18.10
CA HIS A 301 -18.74 3.10 -19.10
C HIS A 301 -18.99 1.75 -19.81
N GLY A 302 -20.12 1.09 -19.55
CA GLY A 302 -20.53 -0.12 -20.29
C GLY A 302 -20.04 -1.43 -19.68
N SER A 303 -19.78 -1.46 -18.37
CA SER A 303 -19.46 -2.72 -17.68
C SER A 303 -20.59 -3.75 -17.81
N GLN A 304 -20.21 -5.01 -17.97
CA GLN A 304 -21.12 -6.12 -18.12
C GLN A 304 -22.00 -6.28 -16.87
N LYS A 305 -23.31 -6.43 -17.09
CA LYS A 305 -24.27 -6.64 -16.01
C LYS A 305 -24.10 -8.04 -15.43
N ILE A 306 -24.34 -8.14 -14.13
CA ILE A 306 -24.32 -9.40 -13.39
C ILE A 306 -25.46 -10.28 -13.89
N TRP A 307 -25.26 -11.59 -13.95
CA TRP A 307 -26.34 -12.50 -14.27
C TRP A 307 -27.45 -12.43 -13.20
N PRO A 308 -28.74 -12.35 -13.58
CA PRO A 308 -29.83 -12.20 -12.61
C PRO A 308 -29.85 -13.27 -11.50
N THR A 309 -29.41 -14.49 -11.81
CA THR A 309 -29.30 -15.60 -10.85
C THR A 309 -28.18 -15.40 -9.82
N ALA A 310 -27.11 -14.70 -10.20
CA ALA A 310 -25.99 -14.38 -9.33
C ALA A 310 -26.28 -13.14 -8.45
N PHE A 311 -27.37 -12.42 -8.70
CA PHE A 311 -27.76 -11.22 -7.94
C PHE A 311 -27.97 -11.52 -6.45
N VAL A 312 -28.38 -12.73 -6.10
CA VAL A 312 -28.51 -13.18 -4.70
C VAL A 312 -27.19 -13.06 -3.93
N LYS A 313 -26.06 -13.35 -4.57
CA LYS A 313 -24.73 -13.21 -3.96
C LYS A 313 -24.41 -11.74 -3.68
N VAL A 314 -24.80 -10.85 -4.59
CA VAL A 314 -24.62 -9.40 -4.46
C VAL A 314 -25.48 -8.84 -3.33
N LEU A 315 -26.72 -9.31 -3.19
CA LEU A 315 -27.57 -8.94 -2.05
C LEU A 315 -26.93 -9.35 -0.73
N LYS A 316 -26.32 -10.53 -0.67
CA LYS A 316 -25.60 -10.98 0.54
C LYS A 316 -24.38 -10.13 0.84
N SER A 317 -23.56 -9.81 -0.17
CA SER A 317 -22.30 -9.08 0.02
C SER A 317 -22.48 -7.58 0.19
N CYS A 318 -23.48 -6.98 -0.47
CA CYS A 318 -23.71 -5.54 -0.50
C CYS A 318 -24.92 -5.11 0.34
N ALA A 319 -25.43 -5.98 1.22
CA ALA A 319 -26.59 -5.68 2.07
C ALA A 319 -26.42 -4.39 2.90
N SER A 320 -25.18 -4.06 3.24
CA SER A 320 -24.82 -2.92 4.07
C SER A 320 -24.69 -1.60 3.28
N VAL A 321 -24.84 -1.63 1.95
CA VAL A 321 -24.79 -0.45 1.07
C VAL A 321 -25.95 -0.53 0.07
N PRO A 322 -27.17 -0.12 0.47
CA PRO A 322 -28.38 -0.25 -0.37
C PRO A 322 -28.29 0.53 -1.69
N GLU A 323 -27.49 1.59 -1.75
CA GLU A 323 -27.28 2.40 -2.96
C GLU A 323 -26.72 1.56 -4.11
N ILE A 324 -25.84 0.59 -3.83
CA ILE A 324 -25.30 -0.32 -4.83
C ILE A 324 -26.41 -1.21 -5.39
N ILE A 325 -27.27 -1.73 -4.52
CA ILE A 325 -28.41 -2.59 -4.90
C ILE A 325 -29.38 -1.78 -5.76
N GLU A 326 -29.63 -0.52 -5.39
CA GLU A 326 -30.46 0.40 -6.15
C GLU A 326 -29.91 0.59 -7.57
N ILE A 327 -28.65 1.02 -7.69
CA ILE A 327 -27.94 1.27 -8.95
C ILE A 327 -27.97 0.04 -9.85
N LEU A 328 -27.67 -1.13 -9.29
CA LEU A 328 -27.67 -2.38 -10.04
C LEU A 328 -29.08 -2.74 -10.51
N SER A 329 -30.09 -2.72 -9.62
CA SER A 329 -31.48 -3.02 -9.98
C SER A 329 -31.99 -2.09 -11.08
N ASN A 330 -31.59 -0.81 -11.01
CA ASN A 330 -31.91 0.24 -11.93
C ASN A 330 -31.29 0.05 -13.33
N SER A 331 -30.25 -0.78 -13.44
CA SER A 331 -29.65 -1.15 -14.71
C SER A 331 -30.44 -2.24 -15.47
N TYR A 332 -31.33 -2.99 -14.80
CA TYR A 332 -32.12 -4.06 -15.40
C TYR A 332 -33.50 -3.58 -15.85
N SER A 333 -33.96 -4.03 -17.01
CA SER A 333 -35.34 -3.79 -17.45
C SER A 333 -36.34 -4.64 -16.67
N HIS A 334 -35.95 -5.87 -16.34
CA HIS A 334 -36.74 -6.80 -15.53
C HIS A 334 -35.78 -7.65 -14.70
N LEU A 335 -35.94 -7.64 -13.39
CA LEU A 335 -35.20 -8.47 -12.45
C LEU A 335 -36.20 -9.44 -11.79
N PRO A 336 -36.01 -10.76 -11.85
CA PRO A 336 -36.91 -11.72 -11.22
C PRO A 336 -36.65 -11.74 -9.70
N ILE A 337 -37.19 -10.76 -8.99
CA ILE A 337 -37.08 -10.67 -7.53
C ILE A 337 -37.95 -11.78 -6.93
N SER A 338 -37.38 -12.57 -6.02
CA SER A 338 -38.08 -13.64 -5.30
C SER A 338 -38.18 -13.29 -3.82
N GLU A 339 -39.27 -13.67 -3.17
CA GLU A 339 -39.47 -13.50 -1.72
C GLU A 339 -38.38 -14.22 -0.91
N LYS A 340 -37.80 -15.29 -1.45
CA LYS A 340 -36.68 -16.04 -0.83
C LYS A 340 -35.43 -15.19 -0.64
N TRP A 341 -35.30 -14.06 -1.33
CA TRP A 341 -34.14 -13.18 -1.20
C TRP A 341 -34.12 -12.43 0.13
N VAL A 342 -35.28 -12.29 0.80
CA VAL A 342 -35.36 -11.69 2.14
C VAL A 342 -34.56 -12.50 3.16
N GLU A 343 -34.57 -13.83 3.04
CA GLU A 343 -33.85 -14.73 3.96
C GLU A 343 -32.33 -14.63 3.85
N VAL A 344 -31.82 -14.12 2.73
CA VAL A 344 -30.38 -14.00 2.45
C VAL A 344 -29.79 -12.73 3.07
N ILE A 345 -30.62 -11.73 3.35
CA ILE A 345 -30.20 -10.44 3.88
C ILE A 345 -30.02 -10.55 5.40
N PRO A 346 -28.88 -10.12 5.97
CA PRO A 346 -28.71 -10.06 7.42
C PRO A 346 -29.81 -9.20 8.06
N LYS A 347 -30.47 -9.73 9.10
CA LYS A 347 -31.61 -9.07 9.77
C LYS A 347 -31.28 -7.66 10.27
N GLU A 348 -30.05 -7.46 10.73
CA GLU A 348 -29.55 -6.16 11.22
C GLU A 348 -29.54 -5.11 10.10
N GLU A 349 -29.01 -5.45 8.92
CA GLU A 349 -28.97 -4.53 7.77
C GLU A 349 -30.36 -4.30 7.17
N PHE A 350 -31.21 -5.33 7.18
CA PHE A 350 -32.60 -5.19 6.77
C PHE A 350 -33.37 -4.18 7.63
N GLN A 351 -33.16 -4.19 8.95
CA GLN A 351 -33.80 -3.24 9.86
C GLN A 351 -33.26 -1.82 9.71
N LYS A 352 -31.94 -1.66 9.51
CA LYS A 352 -31.33 -0.34 9.29
C LYS A 352 -31.84 0.35 8.03
N HIS A 353 -32.01 -0.41 6.95
CA HIS A 353 -32.43 0.11 5.64
C HIS A 353 -33.84 -0.34 5.24
N LEU A 354 -34.71 -0.51 6.23
CA LEU A 354 -36.09 -0.99 6.07
C LEU A 354 -36.90 -0.26 4.98
N PRO A 355 -36.90 1.10 4.86
CA PRO A 355 -37.70 1.77 3.83
C PRO A 355 -37.24 1.43 2.40
N PHE A 356 -35.94 1.24 2.20
CA PHE A 356 -35.38 0.83 0.91
C PHE A 356 -35.78 -0.60 0.57
N TYR A 357 -35.59 -1.54 1.49
CA TYR A 357 -35.90 -2.94 1.25
C TYR A 357 -37.39 -3.18 1.04
N GLU A 358 -38.27 -2.49 1.78
CA GLU A 358 -39.70 -2.56 1.51
C GLU A 358 -40.04 -2.08 0.09
N SER A 359 -39.47 -0.95 -0.35
CA SER A 359 -39.65 -0.45 -1.71
C SER A 359 -39.12 -1.45 -2.75
N PHE A 360 -37.93 -2.03 -2.52
CA PHE A 360 -37.34 -3.04 -3.40
C PHE A 360 -38.22 -4.28 -3.54
N PHE A 361 -38.74 -4.84 -2.44
CA PHE A 361 -39.57 -6.04 -2.47
C PHE A 361 -41.00 -5.79 -2.97
N ARG A 362 -41.54 -4.57 -2.93
CA ARG A 362 -42.81 -4.24 -3.59
C ARG A 362 -42.74 -4.42 -5.13
N GLN A 363 -41.54 -4.45 -5.69
CA GLN A 363 -41.33 -4.63 -7.13
C GLN A 363 -41.40 -6.09 -7.61
N THR A 364 -41.56 -7.06 -6.71
CA THR A 364 -41.72 -8.48 -7.09
C THR A 364 -42.96 -8.73 -7.96
N TYR A 365 -44.03 -7.98 -7.74
CA TYR A 365 -45.34 -8.22 -8.35
C TYR A 365 -45.80 -7.10 -9.28
N THR A 366 -44.99 -6.05 -9.48
CA THR A 366 -45.38 -4.85 -10.22
C THR A 366 -44.51 -4.62 -11.45
N VAL A 367 -45.12 -4.17 -12.54
CA VAL A 367 -44.39 -3.74 -13.74
C VAL A 367 -43.79 -2.36 -13.44
N ARG A 368 -42.47 -2.22 -13.62
CA ARG A 368 -41.76 -0.93 -13.44
C ARG A 368 -42.37 0.16 -14.33
N HIS A 369 -42.36 1.40 -13.86
CA HIS A 369 -42.92 2.55 -14.57
C HIS A 369 -42.33 2.74 -15.97
N LEU A 370 -43.10 3.37 -16.87
CA LEU A 370 -42.67 3.68 -18.24
C LEU A 370 -41.34 4.45 -18.27
N GLN A 371 -41.14 5.38 -17.32
CA GLN A 371 -39.88 6.13 -17.18
C GLN A 371 -38.66 5.22 -16.98
N HIS A 372 -38.79 4.14 -16.21
CA HIS A 372 -37.73 3.15 -16.00
C HIS A 372 -37.42 2.37 -17.28
N LEU A 373 -38.46 1.97 -18.01
CA LEU A 373 -38.31 1.30 -19.31
C LEU A 373 -37.64 2.22 -20.33
N CYS A 374 -38.01 3.50 -20.36
CA CYS A 374 -37.36 4.53 -21.18
C CYS A 374 -35.88 4.67 -20.82
N ARG A 375 -35.53 4.74 -19.53
CA ARG A 375 -34.12 4.77 -19.10
C ARG A 375 -33.36 3.54 -19.61
N CYS A 376 -33.92 2.35 -19.43
CA CYS A 376 -33.29 1.11 -19.89
C CYS A 376 -33.10 1.11 -21.42
N ALA A 377 -34.08 1.60 -22.18
CA ALA A 377 -34.01 1.71 -23.62
C ALA A 377 -32.94 2.72 -24.08
N ILE A 378 -32.89 3.91 -23.46
CA ILE A 378 -31.89 4.95 -23.73
C ILE A 378 -30.49 4.42 -23.44
N ARG A 379 -30.26 3.85 -22.26
CA ARG A 379 -28.96 3.27 -21.89
C ARG A 379 -28.53 2.14 -22.82
N ARG A 380 -29.47 1.29 -23.26
CA ARG A 380 -29.19 0.24 -24.24
C ARG A 380 -28.76 0.80 -25.60
N ARG A 381 -29.27 1.97 -26.00
CA ARG A 381 -28.86 2.65 -27.25
C ARG A 381 -27.52 3.35 -27.13
N LEU A 382 -27.23 3.94 -25.97
CA LEU A 382 -25.99 4.68 -25.73
C LEU A 382 -24.79 3.77 -25.43
N GLY A 383 -25.03 2.60 -24.81
CA GLY A 383 -24.01 1.58 -24.55
C GLY A 383 -22.94 2.07 -23.56
N ASP A 384 -21.69 1.90 -23.95
CA ASP A 384 -20.46 2.35 -23.27
C ASP A 384 -20.30 3.88 -23.19
N ARG A 385 -21.02 4.62 -24.04
CA ARG A 385 -20.94 6.08 -24.15
C ARG A 385 -21.95 6.83 -23.27
N CYS A 386 -22.59 6.15 -22.31
CA CYS A 386 -23.56 6.78 -21.41
C CYS A 386 -22.95 7.97 -20.65
N HIS A 387 -21.73 7.81 -20.13
CA HIS A 387 -21.01 8.85 -19.39
C HIS A 387 -20.78 10.15 -20.21
N PHE A 388 -20.55 10.03 -21.53
CA PHE A 388 -20.25 11.17 -22.40
C PHE A 388 -21.50 11.78 -23.03
N LEU A 389 -22.46 10.95 -23.47
CA LEU A 389 -23.60 11.42 -24.25
C LEU A 389 -24.76 11.94 -23.39
N ILE A 390 -24.98 11.40 -22.19
CA ILE A 390 -26.09 11.83 -21.32
C ILE A 390 -25.96 13.31 -20.90
N PRO A 391 -24.77 13.81 -20.50
CA PRO A 391 -24.59 15.23 -20.20
C PRO A 391 -24.95 16.17 -21.35
N CYS A 392 -24.76 15.73 -22.60
CA CYS A 392 -25.05 16.50 -23.81
C CYS A 392 -26.55 16.55 -24.18
N LEU A 393 -27.40 15.73 -23.55
CA LEU A 393 -28.83 15.72 -23.86
C LEU A 393 -29.51 17.02 -23.41
N PRO A 394 -30.43 17.59 -24.20
CA PRO A 394 -31.21 18.78 -23.84
C PRO A 394 -32.37 18.41 -22.90
N VAL A 395 -32.06 17.81 -21.76
CA VAL A 395 -33.04 17.40 -20.73
C VAL A 395 -32.67 18.03 -19.38
N PRO A 396 -33.65 18.21 -18.45
CA PRO A 396 -33.38 18.68 -17.09
C PRO A 396 -32.33 17.86 -16.36
N GLN A 397 -31.59 18.50 -15.45
CA GLN A 397 -30.51 17.85 -14.70
C GLN A 397 -30.98 16.65 -13.86
N SER A 398 -32.19 16.71 -13.29
CA SER A 398 -32.80 15.59 -12.57
C SER A 398 -32.94 14.34 -13.44
N LEU A 399 -33.36 14.50 -14.70
CA LEU A 399 -33.45 13.39 -15.64
C LEU A 399 -32.07 12.90 -16.10
N LYS A 400 -31.07 13.78 -16.20
CA LYS A 400 -29.68 13.36 -16.48
C LYS A 400 -29.14 12.47 -15.37
N ASN A 401 -29.32 12.89 -14.13
CA ASN A 401 -28.93 12.17 -12.92
C ASN A 401 -29.63 10.80 -12.85
N TYR A 402 -30.93 10.77 -13.12
CA TYR A 402 -31.71 9.52 -13.22
C TYR A 402 -31.18 8.56 -14.30
N LEU A 403 -30.83 9.08 -15.49
CA LEU A 403 -30.23 8.29 -16.58
C LEU A 403 -28.81 7.80 -16.23
N LEU A 404 -28.05 8.56 -15.44
CA LEU A 404 -26.71 8.22 -14.95
C LEU A 404 -26.72 7.27 -13.73
N LEU A 405 -27.89 6.83 -13.28
CA LEU A 405 -28.07 5.92 -12.13
C LEU A 405 -27.67 6.55 -10.79
N ASP A 406 -27.95 7.84 -10.57
CA ASP A 406 -27.83 8.40 -9.22
C ASP A 406 -28.86 7.72 -8.27
N PRO A 407 -28.44 7.29 -7.06
CA PRO A 407 -29.35 6.66 -6.11
C PRO A 407 -30.29 7.70 -5.47
N GLU A 408 -31.59 7.40 -5.46
CA GLU A 408 -32.64 8.23 -4.85
C GLU A 408 -33.06 7.69 -3.47
N GLY A 409 -32.61 6.49 -3.09
CA GLY A 409 -32.93 5.81 -1.83
C GLY A 409 -34.28 5.09 -1.84
N VAL A 410 -35.06 5.22 -2.93
CA VAL A 410 -36.35 4.56 -3.14
C VAL A 410 -36.43 4.11 -4.59
N LEU A 411 -36.93 2.90 -4.81
CA LEU A 411 -37.17 2.38 -6.13
C LEU A 411 -38.62 2.64 -6.53
N LEU A 412 -38.82 3.64 -7.39
CA LEU A 412 -40.10 3.97 -8.02
C LEU A 412 -40.53 2.89 -9.01
#